data_AF-A0AAQ0LJH9-F1
#
_entry.id   AF-A0AAQ0LJH9-F1
#
_cell.length_a   1.000
_cell.length_b   1.000
_cell.length_c   1.000
_cell.angle_alpha   90.00
_cell.angle_beta   90.00
_cell.angle_gamma   90.00
#
_symmetry.space_group_name_H-M   'P 1'
#
loop_
_entity.id
_entity.type
_entity.pdbx_description
1 polymer ?
#
loop_
_entity_poly.entity_id
_entity_poly.type
_entity_poly.pdbx_seq_one_letter_code
_entity_poly.pdbx_strand_id
1 'polypeptide(L)'
;MRSINLIVVHCSATRADHALTTENLESEHRRRGFHGIGYHYYIRRDGTVVPTRPLEQIGAHAKGHNAHSIGICYEGGLDCNGHPADTRTPEQKSALRLLVHQLLKRFRNSYVCGHRDLSPD
;
A
#
# COMPACT_ATOMS: atom_id res chain seq x y z
N MET A 1 18.27 -9.14 -8.75
CA MET A 1 17.14 -8.20 -8.57
C MET A 1 15.85 -8.94 -8.89
N ARG A 2 14.82 -8.84 -8.05
CA ARG A 2 13.54 -9.55 -8.23
C ARG A 2 12.80 -9.02 -9.47
N SER A 3 12.15 -9.89 -10.23
CA SER A 3 11.28 -9.45 -11.34
C SER A 3 10.01 -8.85 -10.77
N ILE A 4 9.76 -7.57 -11.09
CA ILE A 4 8.57 -6.83 -10.69
C ILE A 4 7.78 -6.50 -11.96
N ASN A 5 6.53 -6.95 -12.02
CA ASN A 5 5.61 -6.70 -13.13
C ASN A 5 4.28 -6.11 -12.66
N LEU A 6 4.13 -5.87 -11.35
CA LEU A 6 2.88 -5.39 -10.76
C LEU A 6 3.12 -4.35 -9.68
N ILE A 7 2.30 -3.30 -9.67
CA ILE A 7 2.20 -2.32 -8.61
C ILE A 7 0.77 -2.37 -8.09
N VAL A 8 0.59 -2.83 -6.85
CA VAL A 8 -0.73 -3.04 -6.23
C VAL A 8 -0.98 -1.94 -5.22
N VAL A 9 -2.08 -1.20 -5.42
CA VAL A 9 -2.53 -0.15 -4.51
C VAL A 9 -3.56 -0.72 -3.52
N HIS A 10 -3.32 -0.45 -2.24
CA HIS A 10 -4.13 -0.88 -1.09
C HIS A 10 -4.59 0.34 -0.29
N CYS A 11 -5.58 0.12 0.57
CA CYS A 11 -5.89 1.00 1.68
C CYS A 11 -5.64 0.26 3.00
N SER A 12 -5.39 1.00 4.08
CA SER A 12 -5.18 0.40 5.41
C SER A 12 -6.48 -0.06 6.09
N ALA A 13 -7.64 0.23 5.47
CA ALA A 13 -8.96 0.06 6.06
C ALA A 13 -9.09 0.79 7.41
N THR A 14 -8.51 1.99 7.51
CA THR A 14 -8.60 2.85 8.70
C THR A 14 -9.72 3.88 8.51
N ARG A 15 -10.50 4.14 9.56
CA ARG A 15 -11.57 5.15 9.56
C ARG A 15 -11.04 6.56 9.34
N ALA A 16 -11.75 7.37 8.56
CA ALA A 16 -11.40 8.74 8.18
C ALA A 16 -11.17 9.71 9.35
N ASP A 17 -11.60 9.38 10.56
CA ASP A 17 -11.43 10.16 11.80
C ASP A 17 -10.33 9.61 12.72
N HIS A 18 -9.65 8.52 12.34
CA HIS A 18 -8.59 7.89 13.12
C HIS A 18 -7.27 7.87 12.35
N ALA A 19 -6.19 8.28 13.00
CA ALA A 19 -4.85 8.17 12.43
C ALA A 19 -4.25 6.77 12.69
N LEU A 20 -3.65 6.18 11.66
CA LEU A 20 -2.83 4.96 11.78
C LEU A 20 -1.38 5.31 11.48
N THR A 21 -0.57 5.42 12.53
CA THR A 21 0.87 5.66 12.39
C THR A 21 1.59 4.46 11.78
N THR A 22 2.79 4.68 11.26
CA THR A 22 3.61 3.60 10.69
C THR A 22 3.96 2.55 11.75
N GLU A 23 4.22 2.97 13.00
CA GLU A 23 4.54 2.10 14.14
C GLU A 23 3.33 1.25 14.55
N ASN A 24 2.13 1.83 14.52
CA ASN A 24 0.88 1.11 14.78
C ASN A 24 0.61 0.10 13.66
N LEU A 25 0.76 0.49 12.39
CA LEU A 25 0.65 -0.42 11.25
C LEU A 25 1.64 -1.59 11.34
N GLU A 26 2.89 -1.32 11.75
CA GLU A 26 3.88 -2.37 11.98
C GLU A 26 3.44 -3.33 13.09
N SER A 27 2.97 -2.78 14.22
CA SER A 27 2.49 -3.57 15.35
C SER A 27 1.31 -4.47 14.94
N GLU A 28 0.36 -3.95 14.17
CA GLU A 28 -0.78 -4.71 13.63
C GLU A 28 -0.32 -5.86 12.72
N HIS A 29 0.60 -5.59 11.79
CA HIS A 29 1.13 -6.63 10.90
C HIS A 29 1.94 -7.69 11.64
N ARG A 30 2.75 -7.30 12.64
CA ARG A 30 3.48 -8.27 13.48
C ARG A 30 2.53 -9.15 14.29
N ARG A 31 1.43 -8.60 14.83
CA ARG A 31 0.39 -9.38 15.50
C ARG A 31 -0.29 -10.41 14.58
N ARG A 32 -0.33 -10.14 13.28
CA ARG A 32 -0.81 -11.08 12.25
C ARG A 32 0.24 -12.12 11.82
N GLY A 33 1.40 -12.14 12.47
CA GLY A 33 2.50 -13.07 12.17
C GLY A 33 3.41 -12.62 11.02
N PHE A 34 3.30 -11.37 10.55
CA PHE A 34 4.18 -10.88 9.50
C PHE A 34 5.53 -10.44 10.07
N HIS A 35 6.59 -10.63 9.30
CA HIS A 35 7.91 -10.07 9.61
C HIS A 35 7.95 -8.57 9.25
N GLY A 36 7.32 -7.73 10.09
CA GLY A 36 7.19 -6.28 9.87
C GLY A 36 6.07 -5.92 8.89
N ILE A 37 6.09 -4.68 8.38
CA ILE A 37 5.05 -4.17 7.47
C ILE A 37 5.05 -4.97 6.15
N GLY A 38 3.87 -5.39 5.69
CA GLY A 38 3.69 -6.19 4.48
C GLY A 38 3.76 -5.41 3.16
N TYR A 39 3.56 -4.09 3.22
CA TYR A 39 3.70 -3.16 2.08
C TYR A 39 5.15 -2.72 1.89
N HIS A 40 5.48 -2.17 0.72
CA HIS A 40 6.77 -1.56 0.45
C HIS A 40 6.73 -0.05 0.70
N TYR A 41 5.57 0.57 0.45
CA TYR A 41 5.33 1.98 0.74
C TYR A 41 4.02 2.16 1.52
N TYR A 42 4.03 3.11 2.45
CA TYR A 42 2.84 3.57 3.16
C TYR A 42 2.70 5.09 2.98
N ILE A 43 1.52 5.57 2.57
CA ILE A 43 1.26 6.99 2.34
C ILE A 43 0.34 7.52 3.44
N ARG A 44 0.90 8.35 4.32
CA ARG A 44 0.17 9.02 5.40
C ARG A 44 -0.81 10.05 4.84
N ARG A 45 -1.77 10.47 5.66
CA ARG A 45 -2.83 11.44 5.24
C ARG A 45 -2.32 12.79 4.76
N ASP A 46 -1.18 13.23 5.27
CA ASP A 46 -0.50 14.47 4.86
C ASP A 46 0.26 14.32 3.52
N GLY A 47 0.22 13.14 2.89
CA GLY A 47 0.95 12.84 1.67
C GLY A 47 2.37 12.33 1.89
N THR A 48 2.85 12.22 3.13
CA THR A 48 4.17 11.66 3.43
C THR A 48 4.25 10.21 2.95
N VAL A 49 5.19 9.93 2.05
CA VAL A 49 5.50 8.58 1.57
C VAL A 49 6.57 7.96 2.45
N VAL A 50 6.19 6.96 3.23
CA VAL A 50 7.08 6.22 4.11
C VAL A 50 7.54 4.94 3.40
N PRO A 51 8.85 4.81 3.06
CA PRO A 51 9.40 3.52 2.65
C PRO A 51 9.40 2.58 3.85
N THR A 52 8.94 1.35 3.66
CA THR A 52 8.79 0.37 4.75
C THR A 52 9.60 -0.88 4.44
N ARG A 53 9.03 -1.86 3.74
CA ARG A 53 9.78 -3.05 3.30
C ARG A 53 10.70 -2.72 2.10
N PRO A 54 11.98 -3.14 2.12
CA PRO A 54 12.88 -2.98 0.97
C PRO A 54 12.32 -3.63 -0.29
N LEU A 55 12.55 -3.02 -1.47
CA LEU A 55 12.02 -3.51 -2.75
C LEU A 55 12.58 -4.88 -3.15
N GLU A 56 13.77 -5.21 -2.66
CA GLU A 56 14.45 -6.47 -2.87
C GLU A 56 13.80 -7.63 -2.11
N GLN A 57 13.06 -7.33 -1.02
CA GLN A 57 12.39 -8.34 -0.20
C GLN A 57 10.95 -8.56 -0.68
N ILE A 58 10.48 -9.81 -0.63
CA ILE A 58 9.11 -10.16 -1.00
C ILE A 58 8.11 -9.53 -0.02
N GLY A 59 7.06 -8.89 -0.53
CA GLY A 59 5.98 -8.30 0.26
C GLY A 59 5.05 -9.32 0.90
N ALA A 60 4.15 -8.84 1.77
CA ALA A 60 3.07 -9.63 2.37
C ALA A 60 1.76 -8.83 2.29
N HIS A 61 1.29 -8.58 1.05
CA HIS A 61 0.17 -7.67 0.80
C HIS A 61 -0.87 -8.18 -0.20
N ALA A 62 -0.52 -9.09 -1.11
CA ALA A 62 -1.43 -9.72 -2.09
C ALA A 62 -1.02 -11.18 -2.29
N LYS A 63 -1.76 -12.11 -1.67
CA LYS A 63 -1.48 -13.56 -1.74
C LYS A 63 -1.47 -14.01 -3.20
N GLY A 64 -0.49 -14.83 -3.60
CA GLY A 64 -0.30 -15.26 -5.00
C GLY A 64 0.44 -14.25 -5.89
N HIS A 65 0.50 -12.97 -5.51
CA HIS A 65 1.13 -11.92 -6.33
C HIS A 65 2.40 -11.30 -5.71
N ASN A 66 2.58 -11.47 -4.39
CA ASN A 66 3.68 -10.87 -3.61
C ASN A 66 5.07 -10.98 -4.24
N ALA A 67 5.39 -12.13 -4.86
CA ALA A 67 6.73 -12.41 -5.39
C ALA A 67 7.12 -11.44 -6.52
N HIS A 68 6.15 -10.93 -7.28
CA HIS A 68 6.39 -10.10 -8.48
C HIS A 68 5.79 -8.71 -8.40
N SER A 69 5.37 -8.29 -7.19
CA SER A 69 4.65 -7.04 -7.00
C SER A 69 5.30 -6.11 -5.98
N ILE A 70 5.10 -4.81 -6.20
CA ILE A 70 5.26 -3.76 -5.20
C ILE A 70 3.90 -3.42 -4.63
N GLY A 71 3.82 -3.30 -3.30
CA GLY A 71 2.61 -2.96 -2.56
C GLY A 71 2.70 -1.54 -2.02
N ILE A 72 1.75 -0.70 -2.40
CA ILE A 72 1.60 0.67 -1.89
C ILE A 72 0.29 0.72 -1.11
N CYS A 73 0.35 1.10 0.16
CA CYS A 73 -0.85 1.30 0.97
C CYS A 73 -1.01 2.78 1.30
N TYR A 74 -2.21 3.34 1.15
CA TYR A 74 -2.53 4.66 1.71
C TYR A 74 -3.30 4.50 3.02
N GLU A 75 -3.06 5.41 3.96
CA GLU A 75 -3.81 5.51 5.22
C GLU A 75 -5.26 5.91 4.93
N GLY A 76 -6.22 5.05 5.29
CA GLY A 76 -7.65 5.29 5.11
C GLY A 76 -8.39 4.12 4.47
N GLY A 77 -9.51 4.42 3.82
CA GLY A 77 -10.35 3.46 3.11
C GLY A 77 -11.71 3.21 3.76
N LEU A 78 -11.96 3.72 4.97
CA LEU A 78 -13.26 3.66 5.64
C LEU A 78 -13.74 5.07 6.03
N ASP A 79 -15.02 5.37 5.86
CA ASP A 79 -15.65 6.60 6.36
C ASP A 79 -15.68 6.67 7.90
N CYS A 80 -16.27 7.73 8.46
CA CYS A 80 -16.39 7.89 9.92
C CYS A 80 -17.30 6.83 10.57
N ASN A 81 -18.16 6.15 9.81
CA ASN A 81 -19.03 5.08 10.29
C ASN A 81 -18.40 3.68 10.10
N GLY A 82 -17.22 3.60 9.48
CA GLY A 82 -16.55 2.34 9.21
C GLY A 82 -16.94 1.68 7.89
N HIS A 83 -17.67 2.36 7.00
CA HIS A 83 -18.01 1.82 5.68
C HIS A 83 -16.91 2.10 4.65
N PRO A 84 -16.68 1.19 3.68
CA PRO A 84 -15.72 1.43 2.60
C PRO A 84 -16.01 2.72 1.83
N ALA A 85 -15.01 3.61 1.72
CA ALA A 85 -15.11 4.89 1.01
C ALA A 85 -13.74 5.34 0.45
N ASP A 86 -13.75 6.18 -0.59
CA ASP A 86 -12.53 6.87 -1.02
C ASP A 86 -12.23 8.04 -0.08
N THR A 87 -11.36 7.80 0.90
CA THR A 87 -10.95 8.80 1.89
C THR A 87 -9.62 9.45 1.57
N ARG A 88 -9.08 9.26 0.36
CA ARG A 88 -7.75 9.79 0.02
C ARG A 88 -7.77 11.32 0.00
N THR A 89 -6.83 11.92 0.71
CA THR A 89 -6.61 13.37 0.68
C THR A 89 -6.00 13.82 -0.66
N PRO A 90 -6.10 15.11 -1.03
CA PRO A 90 -5.41 15.66 -2.20
C PRO A 90 -3.90 15.39 -2.18
N GLU A 91 -3.28 15.46 -1.01
CA GLU A 91 -1.85 15.21 -0.78
C GLU A 91 -1.51 13.75 -1.05
N GLN A 92 -2.30 12.81 -0.51
CA GLN A 92 -2.16 11.38 -0.79
C GLN A 92 -2.33 11.07 -2.28
N LYS A 93 -3.33 11.66 -2.94
CA LYS A 93 -3.56 11.46 -4.38
C LYS A 93 -2.37 11.97 -5.21
N SER A 94 -1.76 13.08 -4.82
CA SER A 94 -0.58 13.64 -5.48
C SER A 94 0.65 12.77 -5.26
N ALA A 95 0.92 12.39 -4.01
CA ALA A 95 2.02 11.51 -3.63
C ALA A 95 1.94 10.14 -4.30
N LEU A 96 0.74 9.53 -4.33
CA LEU A 96 0.50 8.25 -4.98
C LEU A 96 0.78 8.31 -6.48
N ARG A 97 0.31 9.36 -7.18
CA ARG A 97 0.58 9.54 -8.61
C ARG A 97 2.07 9.66 -8.90
N LEU A 98 2.79 10.48 -8.12
CA LEU A 98 4.22 10.67 -8.27
C LEU A 98 5.00 9.36 -8.01
N LEU A 99 4.66 8.65 -6.94
CA LEU A 99 5.29 7.38 -6.57
C LEU A 99 5.06 6.31 -7.65
N VAL A 100 3.82 6.15 -8.11
CA VAL A 100 3.49 5.20 -9.19
C VAL A 100 4.26 5.54 -10.46
N HIS A 101 4.34 6.82 -10.84
CA HIS A 101 5.12 7.26 -12.00
C HIS A 101 6.61 6.92 -11.88
N GLN A 102 7.22 7.18 -10.72
CA GLN A 102 8.61 6.84 -10.44
C GLN A 102 8.86 5.32 -10.51
N LEU A 103 7.94 4.53 -9.96
CA LEU A 103 8.03 3.07 -9.99
C LEU A 103 7.87 2.52 -11.41
N LEU A 104 6.96 3.05 -12.22
CA LEU A 104 6.79 2.65 -13.62
C LEU A 104 8.02 2.99 -14.49
N LYS A 105 8.72 4.10 -14.18
CA LYS A 105 10.01 4.41 -14.80
C LYS A 105 11.09 3.39 -14.44
N ARG A 106 11.13 2.94 -13.19
CA ARG A 106 12.14 1.99 -12.67
C ARG A 106 11.85 0.54 -13.12
N PHE A 107 10.59 0.12 -13.06
CA PHE A 107 10.11 -1.22 -13.36
C PHE A 107 9.24 -1.19 -14.61
N ARG A 108 9.89 -1.00 -15.76
CA ARG A 108 9.20 -0.86 -17.06
C ARG A 108 8.27 -2.03 -17.33
N ASN A 109 7.14 -1.75 -17.98
CA ASN A 109 6.07 -2.71 -18.31
C ASN A 109 5.31 -3.28 -17.11
N SER A 110 5.49 -2.74 -15.90
CA SER A 110 4.64 -3.12 -14.76
C SER A 110 3.22 -2.62 -14.95
N TYR A 111 2.24 -3.42 -14.56
CA TYR A 111 0.83 -3.04 -14.51
C TYR A 111 0.47 -2.43 -13.15
N VAL A 112 -0.50 -1.51 -13.11
CA VAL A 112 -1.00 -0.90 -11.87
C VAL A 112 -2.43 -1.36 -11.64
N CYS A 113 -2.73 -1.88 -10.45
CA CYS A 113 -4.07 -2.34 -10.08
C CYS A 113 -4.38 -2.04 -8.62
N GLY A 114 -5.66 -2.15 -8.25
CA GLY A 114 -6.08 -2.21 -6.86
C GLY A 114 -6.02 -3.65 -6.33
N HIS A 115 -5.96 -3.83 -5.02
CA HIS A 115 -6.05 -5.18 -4.41
C HIS A 115 -7.31 -5.93 -4.87
N ARG A 116 -8.44 -5.22 -5.01
CA ARG A 116 -9.71 -5.80 -5.45
C ARG A 116 -9.60 -6.53 -6.79
N ASP A 117 -8.76 -6.06 -7.70
CA ASP A 117 -8.58 -6.68 -9.01
C ASP A 117 -7.84 -8.03 -8.95
N LEU A 118 -7.31 -8.40 -7.77
CA LEU A 118 -6.51 -9.60 -7.54
C LEU A 118 -7.16 -10.59 -6.56
N SER A 119 -8.24 -10.20 -5.88
CA SER A 119 -9.01 -11.11 -5.03
C SER A 119 -10.26 -11.55 -5.78
N PRO A 120 -10.55 -12.85 -5.88
CA PRO A 120 -11.91 -13.26 -6.20
C PRO A 120 -12.84 -12.77 -5.08
N ASP A 121 -14.02 -12.29 -5.47
CA ASP A 121 -15.13 -12.01 -4.56
C ASP A 121 -15.66 -13.31 -3.91
#